data_AF-A0A8I1UJY3-F1
#
_entry.id   AF-A0A8I1UJY3-F1
#
_cell.length_a   1.000
_cell.length_b   1.000
_cell.length_c   1.000
_cell.angle_alpha   90.00
_cell.angle_beta   90.00
_cell.angle_gamma   90.00
#
_symmetry.space_group_name_H-M   'P 1'
#
loop_
_entity.id
_entity.type
_entity.pdbx_description
1 polymer ?
#
loop_
_entity_poly.entity_id
_entity_poly.type
_entity_poly.pdbx_seq_one_letter_code
_entity_poly.pdbx_strand_id
1 'polypeptide(L)'
;MADLTEAQKREIVEALAGFQSSSAIITHFRSVHGLDLTHKQVGRYDPTRPYYEGGERWREIFEAHRKAYLEDVSAIPAAHKAYRLNMLQEGIDAARAVKNWVVMAQLLKQAAEEVGGALTNERNLRVDDARVKRARDMTPEERQAALTEIIRRALEERKEQLAAKARQVRLEAPQLSVAAVESVPAVA
;
A
#
# COMPACT_ATOMS: atom_id res chain seq x y z
N MET A 1 0.67 23.54 -38.94
CA MET A 1 0.31 22.45 -38.00
C MET A 1 -0.44 21.41 -38.81
N ALA A 2 -0.31 20.12 -38.49
CA ALA A 2 -1.06 19.09 -39.22
C ALA A 2 -2.56 19.30 -39.02
N ASP A 3 -3.33 19.28 -40.11
CA ASP A 3 -4.78 19.32 -40.04
C ASP A 3 -5.31 17.94 -39.68
N LEU A 4 -5.96 17.84 -38.52
CA LEU A 4 -6.49 16.59 -37.99
C LEU A 4 -7.89 16.33 -38.56
N THR A 5 -8.11 15.11 -39.04
CA THR A 5 -9.46 14.63 -39.36
C THR A 5 -10.31 14.49 -38.09
N GLU A 6 -11.63 14.46 -38.22
CA GLU A 6 -12.53 14.26 -37.07
C GLU A 6 -12.26 12.93 -36.33
N ALA A 7 -11.89 11.87 -37.05
CA ALA A 7 -11.51 10.60 -36.45
C ALA A 7 -10.23 10.71 -35.61
N GLN A 8 -9.22 11.41 -36.13
CA GLN A 8 -7.96 11.65 -35.42
C GLN A 8 -8.13 12.53 -34.18
N LYS A 9 -9.00 13.55 -34.25
CA LYS A 9 -9.35 14.36 -33.07
C LYS A 9 -10.03 13.51 -32.00
N ARG A 10 -10.97 12.65 -32.39
CA ARG A 10 -11.63 11.71 -31.48
C ARG A 10 -10.63 10.80 -30.80
N GLU A 11 -9.73 10.20 -31.57
CA GLU A 11 -8.69 9.31 -31.05
C GLU A 11 -7.79 10.02 -30.01
N ILE A 12 -7.42 11.29 -30.26
CA ILE A 12 -6.68 12.10 -29.27
C ILE A 12 -7.50 12.30 -27.99
N VAL A 13 -8.77 12.66 -28.11
CA VAL A 13 -9.66 12.90 -26.97
C VAL A 13 -9.85 11.63 -26.13
N GLU A 14 -10.11 10.49 -26.78
CA GLU A 14 -10.27 9.18 -26.14
C GLU A 14 -8.96 8.72 -25.46
N ALA A 15 -7.81 8.90 -26.11
CA ALA A 15 -6.50 8.60 -25.55
C ALA A 15 -6.21 9.43 -24.29
N LEU A 16 -6.48 10.75 -24.33
CA LEU A 16 -6.35 11.62 -23.17
C LEU A 16 -7.32 11.20 -22.06
N ALA A 17 -8.56 10.86 -22.40
CA ALA A 17 -9.57 10.33 -21.48
C ALA A 17 -9.20 8.95 -20.89
N GLY A 18 -8.28 8.22 -21.51
CA GLY A 18 -7.66 6.99 -21.01
C GLY A 18 -6.35 7.20 -20.24
N PHE A 19 -6.03 8.43 -19.83
CA PHE A 19 -4.77 8.81 -19.13
C PHE A 19 -3.48 8.62 -19.95
N GLN A 20 -3.55 8.50 -21.27
CA GLN A 20 -2.34 8.50 -22.09
C GLN A 20 -1.66 9.88 -22.05
N SER A 21 -0.34 9.88 -21.96
CA SER A 21 0.43 11.13 -21.95
C SER A 21 0.51 11.73 -23.36
N SER A 22 0.61 13.07 -23.45
CA SER A 22 0.74 13.74 -24.75
C SER A 22 1.97 13.24 -25.54
N SER A 23 3.08 12.90 -24.88
CA SER A 23 4.26 12.33 -25.54
C SER A 23 3.98 10.97 -26.18
N ALA A 24 3.23 10.11 -25.48
CA ALA A 24 2.82 8.81 -26.01
C ALA A 24 1.90 8.98 -27.23
N ILE A 25 0.93 9.90 -27.15
CA ILE A 25 0.03 10.23 -28.25
C ILE A 25 0.80 10.76 -29.45
N ILE A 26 1.74 11.68 -29.27
CA ILE A 26 2.58 12.21 -30.37
C ILE A 26 3.38 11.10 -31.03
N THR A 27 3.99 10.21 -30.23
CA THR A 27 4.77 9.08 -30.74
C THR A 27 3.90 8.11 -31.54
N HIS A 28 2.71 7.79 -31.02
CA HIS A 28 1.72 6.93 -31.68
C HIS A 28 1.20 7.54 -32.99
N PHE A 29 0.88 8.83 -33.00
CA PHE A 29 0.43 9.52 -34.20
C PHE A 29 1.51 9.63 -35.26
N ARG A 30 2.78 9.76 -34.85
CA ARG A 30 3.91 9.72 -35.77
C ARG A 30 4.09 8.33 -36.38
N SER A 31 3.95 7.26 -35.61
CA SER A 31 4.14 5.89 -36.11
C SER A 31 2.97 5.38 -36.95
N VAL A 32 1.73 5.64 -36.53
CA VAL A 32 0.52 5.10 -37.16
C VAL A 32 0.02 5.99 -38.29
N HIS A 33 -0.02 7.31 -38.06
CA HIS A 33 -0.59 8.27 -39.00
C HIS A 33 0.46 9.05 -39.79
N GLY A 34 1.75 8.92 -39.47
CA GLY A 34 2.83 9.71 -40.07
C GLY A 34 2.75 11.20 -39.73
N LEU A 35 1.99 11.57 -38.69
CA LEU A 35 1.73 12.97 -38.32
C LEU A 35 2.65 13.42 -37.18
N ASP A 36 3.35 14.53 -37.40
CA ASP A 36 4.14 15.16 -36.34
C ASP A 36 3.30 16.20 -35.58
N LEU A 37 2.84 15.81 -34.39
CA LEU A 37 2.01 16.64 -33.53
C LEU A 37 2.85 17.34 -32.45
N THR A 38 2.39 18.53 -32.05
CA THR A 38 2.99 19.25 -30.92
C THR A 38 2.21 18.98 -29.63
N HIS A 39 2.87 19.10 -28.48
CA HIS A 39 2.21 19.02 -27.17
C HIS A 39 1.02 19.97 -27.04
N LYS A 40 1.17 21.20 -27.53
CA LYS A 40 0.09 22.21 -27.51
C LYS A 40 -1.10 21.78 -28.36
N GLN A 41 -0.85 21.18 -29.52
CA GLN A 41 -1.91 20.69 -30.41
C GLN A 41 -2.72 19.57 -29.75
N VAL A 42 -2.05 18.62 -29.09
CA VAL A 42 -2.73 17.56 -28.32
C VAL A 42 -3.47 18.15 -27.12
N GLY A 43 -2.82 19.03 -26.35
CA GLY A 43 -3.39 19.61 -25.12
C GLY A 43 -4.63 20.48 -25.34
N ARG A 44 -4.86 21.01 -26.55
CA ARG A 44 -6.10 21.73 -26.90
C ARG A 44 -7.36 20.85 -26.83
N TYR A 45 -7.20 19.53 -26.93
CA TYR A 45 -8.28 18.54 -26.83
C TYR A 45 -8.41 17.96 -25.41
N ASP A 46 -7.61 18.43 -24.45
CA ASP A 46 -7.68 18.00 -23.05
C ASP A 46 -8.52 19.02 -22.24
N PRO A 47 -9.78 18.72 -21.87
CA PRO A 47 -10.64 19.64 -21.13
C PRO A 47 -10.18 19.90 -19.70
N THR A 48 -9.17 19.17 -19.19
CA THR A 48 -8.55 19.43 -17.89
C THR A 48 -7.49 20.54 -17.93
N ARG A 49 -7.09 20.98 -19.14
CA ARG A 49 -6.10 22.04 -19.33
C ARG A 49 -6.77 23.41 -19.39
N PRO A 50 -6.09 24.46 -18.89
CA PRO A 50 -6.64 25.82 -18.90
C PRO A 50 -6.74 26.43 -20.30
N TYR A 51 -6.02 25.89 -21.28
CA TYR A 51 -6.02 26.35 -22.69
C TYR A 51 -6.81 25.42 -23.61
N TYR A 52 -7.83 24.75 -23.08
CA TYR A 52 -8.72 23.90 -23.87
C TYR A 52 -9.45 24.70 -24.96
N GLU A 53 -9.43 24.19 -26.20
CA GLU A 53 -10.02 24.84 -27.38
C GLU A 53 -10.92 23.88 -28.18
N GLY A 54 -11.22 22.67 -27.67
CA GLY A 54 -12.01 21.64 -28.37
C GLY A 54 -13.53 21.88 -28.44
N GLY A 55 -14.08 22.85 -27.71
CA GLY A 55 -15.54 23.08 -27.67
C GLY A 55 -16.32 22.00 -26.90
N GLU A 56 -17.65 22.08 -26.89
CA GLU A 56 -18.49 21.25 -26.00
C GLU A 56 -18.52 19.77 -26.43
N ARG A 57 -18.65 19.49 -27.73
CA ARG A 57 -18.69 18.12 -28.28
C ARG A 57 -17.53 17.24 -27.83
N TRP A 58 -16.29 17.76 -27.87
CA TRP A 58 -15.11 16.97 -27.45
C TRP A 58 -15.02 16.81 -25.94
N ARG A 59 -15.57 17.77 -25.16
CA ARG A 59 -15.68 17.67 -23.71
C ARG A 59 -16.62 16.54 -23.31
N GLU A 60 -17.79 16.45 -23.94
CA GLU A 60 -18.75 15.37 -23.68
C GLU A 60 -18.16 13.99 -23.97
N ILE A 61 -17.47 13.84 -25.10
CA ILE A 61 -16.79 12.58 -25.47
C ILE A 61 -15.71 12.23 -24.44
N PHE A 62 -14.90 13.21 -24.04
CA PHE A 62 -13.86 13.02 -23.03
C PHE A 62 -14.46 12.55 -21.70
N GLU A 63 -15.49 13.23 -21.21
CA GLU A 63 -16.10 12.93 -19.91
C GLU A 63 -16.80 11.56 -19.92
N ALA A 64 -17.53 11.24 -20.99
CA ALA A 64 -18.15 9.94 -21.16
C ALA A 64 -17.11 8.80 -21.18
N HIS A 65 -16.04 8.96 -21.97
CA HIS A 65 -14.98 7.96 -22.06
C HIS A 65 -14.20 7.85 -20.75
N ARG A 66 -13.91 8.97 -20.08
CA ARG A 66 -13.24 8.99 -18.77
C ARG A 66 -14.05 8.21 -17.73
N LYS A 67 -15.36 8.46 -17.69
CA LYS A 67 -16.27 7.77 -16.78
C LYS A 67 -16.26 6.27 -17.06
N ALA A 68 -16.42 5.87 -18.32
CA ALA A 68 -16.36 4.46 -18.71
C ALA A 68 -15.02 3.81 -18.32
N TYR A 69 -13.88 4.49 -18.57
CA TYR A 69 -12.55 3.98 -18.21
C TYR A 69 -12.38 3.76 -16.69
N LEU A 70 -12.97 4.62 -15.87
CA LEU A 70 -12.91 4.50 -14.40
C LEU A 70 -13.88 3.47 -13.85
N GLU A 71 -15.04 3.29 -14.48
CA GLU A 71 -16.07 2.33 -14.04
C GLU A 71 -15.76 0.90 -14.51
N ASP A 72 -15.20 0.73 -15.72
CA ASP A 72 -14.88 -0.57 -16.29
C ASP A 72 -13.46 -1.06 -15.96
N VAL A 73 -13.14 -1.08 -14.67
CA VAL A 73 -11.93 -1.76 -14.17
C VAL A 73 -12.02 -3.27 -14.43
N SER A 74 -13.24 -3.79 -14.59
CA SER A 74 -13.51 -5.21 -14.83
C SER A 74 -12.97 -5.72 -16.17
N ALA A 75 -12.83 -4.86 -17.18
CA ALA A 75 -12.21 -5.24 -18.44
C ALA A 75 -10.69 -5.43 -18.34
N ILE A 76 -10.03 -4.86 -17.31
CA ILE A 76 -8.58 -4.93 -17.16
C ILE A 76 -8.20 -6.33 -16.64
N PRO A 77 -7.44 -7.16 -17.40
CA PRO A 77 -7.12 -8.51 -16.97
C PRO A 77 -6.35 -8.54 -15.64
N ALA A 78 -5.44 -7.58 -15.44
CA ALA A 78 -4.68 -7.45 -14.20
C ALA A 78 -5.56 -7.13 -12.96
N ALA A 79 -6.81 -6.68 -13.12
CA ALA A 79 -7.74 -6.53 -12.00
C ALA A 79 -8.19 -7.92 -11.47
N HIS A 80 -8.19 -8.94 -12.31
CA HIS A 80 -8.64 -10.29 -11.96
C HIS A 80 -7.52 -11.14 -11.35
N LYS A 81 -7.80 -11.72 -10.19
CA LYS A 81 -6.88 -12.60 -9.47
C LYS A 81 -6.43 -13.81 -10.31
N ALA A 82 -7.34 -14.42 -11.06
CA ALA A 82 -7.02 -15.59 -11.89
C ALA A 82 -5.96 -15.26 -12.94
N TYR A 83 -6.09 -14.11 -13.61
CA TYR A 83 -5.12 -13.67 -14.61
C TYR A 83 -3.75 -13.39 -14.00
N ARG A 84 -3.69 -12.64 -12.88
CA ARG A 84 -2.42 -12.35 -12.20
C ARG A 84 -1.72 -13.62 -11.72
N LEU A 85 -2.46 -14.60 -11.17
CA LEU A 85 -1.89 -15.88 -10.76
C LEU A 85 -1.34 -16.68 -11.94
N ASN A 86 -2.00 -16.67 -13.09
CA ASN A 86 -1.47 -17.29 -14.31
C ASN A 86 -0.17 -16.62 -14.77
N MET A 87 -0.11 -15.29 -14.77
CA MET A 87 1.12 -14.55 -15.08
C MET A 87 2.26 -14.87 -14.11
N LEU A 88 1.97 -15.00 -12.82
CA LEU A 88 2.96 -15.41 -11.81
C LEU A 88 3.44 -16.85 -12.06
N GLN A 89 2.55 -17.76 -12.44
CA GLN A 89 2.89 -19.14 -12.77
C GLN A 89 3.81 -19.22 -14.00
N GLU A 90 3.52 -18.48 -15.06
CA GLU A 90 4.40 -18.38 -16.23
C GLU A 90 5.81 -17.88 -15.84
N GLY A 91 5.88 -16.85 -14.99
CA GLY A 91 7.13 -16.35 -14.46
C GLY A 91 7.89 -17.39 -13.61
N ILE A 92 7.19 -18.18 -12.81
CA ILE A 92 7.77 -19.27 -12.01
C ILE A 92 8.38 -20.34 -12.92
N ASP A 93 7.67 -20.74 -13.97
CA ASP A 93 8.16 -21.76 -14.91
C ASP A 93 9.37 -21.25 -15.71
N ALA A 94 9.35 -19.98 -16.13
CA ALA A 94 10.51 -19.33 -16.75
C ALA A 94 11.72 -19.26 -15.80
N ALA A 95 11.52 -18.84 -14.54
CA ALA A 95 12.57 -18.79 -13.54
C ALA A 95 13.14 -20.19 -13.22
N ARG A 96 12.28 -21.21 -13.17
CA ARG A 96 12.67 -22.62 -12.98
C ARG A 96 13.53 -23.11 -14.14
N ALA A 97 13.16 -22.80 -15.39
CA ALA A 97 13.90 -23.22 -16.57
C ALA A 97 15.36 -22.72 -16.57
N VAL A 98 15.58 -21.47 -16.14
CA VAL A 98 16.93 -20.89 -16.02
C VAL A 98 17.57 -21.11 -14.64
N LYS A 99 16.94 -21.91 -13.76
CA LYS A 99 17.39 -22.21 -12.38
C LYS A 99 17.64 -20.96 -11.53
N ASN A 100 16.85 -19.89 -11.75
CA ASN A 100 16.89 -18.68 -10.95
C ASN A 100 15.98 -18.82 -9.72
N TRP A 101 16.51 -19.47 -8.68
CA TRP A 101 15.77 -19.77 -7.46
C TRP A 101 15.36 -18.52 -6.66
N VAL A 102 16.12 -17.44 -6.76
CA VAL A 102 15.82 -16.19 -6.05
C VAL A 102 14.53 -15.57 -6.60
N VAL A 103 14.42 -15.43 -7.92
CA VAL A 103 13.21 -14.89 -8.57
C VAL A 103 12.04 -15.86 -8.39
N MET A 104 12.28 -17.17 -8.49
CA MET A 104 11.23 -18.16 -8.26
C MET A 104 10.65 -18.05 -6.84
N ALA A 105 11.47 -17.90 -5.81
CA ALA A 105 11.01 -17.73 -4.43
C ALA A 105 10.20 -16.42 -4.25
N GLN A 106 10.61 -15.33 -4.91
CA GLN A 106 9.86 -14.06 -4.88
C GLN A 106 8.49 -14.20 -5.54
N LEU A 107 8.41 -14.83 -6.72
CA LEU A 107 7.14 -15.04 -7.43
C LEU A 107 6.20 -15.98 -6.66
N LEU A 108 6.74 -17.05 -6.07
CA LEU A 108 5.97 -17.93 -5.19
C LEU A 108 5.42 -17.20 -3.96
N LYS A 109 6.21 -16.30 -3.36
CA LYS A 109 5.74 -15.44 -2.26
C LYS A 109 4.61 -14.52 -2.73
N GLN A 110 4.76 -13.86 -3.88
CA GLN A 110 3.71 -13.00 -4.44
C GLN A 110 2.41 -13.79 -4.71
N ALA A 111 2.52 -14.99 -5.29
CA ALA A 111 1.36 -15.85 -5.52
C ALA A 111 0.68 -16.23 -4.19
N ALA A 112 1.45 -16.56 -3.15
CA ALA A 112 0.91 -16.85 -1.83
C ALA A 112 0.22 -15.61 -1.19
N GLU A 113 0.77 -14.42 -1.36
CA GLU A 113 0.17 -13.16 -0.90
C GLU A 113 -1.15 -12.85 -1.60
N GLU A 114 -1.24 -13.07 -2.92
CA GLU A 114 -2.47 -12.94 -3.70
C GLU A 114 -3.54 -13.98 -3.32
N VAL A 115 -3.13 -15.22 -3.05
CA VAL A 115 -4.03 -16.29 -2.60
C VAL A 115 -4.55 -16.01 -1.19
N GLY A 116 -3.66 -15.68 -0.26
CA GLY A 116 -3.94 -15.49 1.16
C GLY A 116 -4.59 -14.16 1.54
N GLY A 117 -4.99 -13.33 0.56
CA GLY A 117 -5.67 -12.06 0.84
C GLY A 117 -4.80 -11.05 1.59
N ALA A 118 -3.47 -11.17 1.50
CA ALA A 118 -2.53 -10.40 2.31
C ALA A 118 -2.57 -8.88 2.04
N LEU A 119 -3.17 -8.48 0.91
CA LEU A 119 -3.38 -7.11 0.46
C LEU A 119 -4.83 -6.62 0.63
N THR A 120 -5.70 -7.43 1.24
CA THR A 120 -7.05 -7.00 1.61
C THR A 120 -7.05 -6.42 3.03
N ASN A 121 -7.91 -5.44 3.28
CA ASN A 121 -8.08 -4.83 4.61
C ASN A 121 -8.54 -5.84 5.69
N GLU A 122 -8.87 -7.08 5.31
CA GLU A 122 -9.25 -8.17 6.20
C GLU A 122 -8.08 -8.74 7.01
N ARG A 123 -6.83 -8.50 6.55
CA ARG A 123 -5.62 -9.00 7.24
C ARG A 123 -5.49 -8.54 8.70
N ASN A 124 -6.15 -7.44 9.08
CA ASN A 124 -6.08 -6.87 10.43
C ASN A 124 -7.33 -7.11 11.28
N LEU A 125 -8.30 -7.89 10.81
CA LEU A 125 -9.53 -8.18 11.56
C LEU A 125 -9.82 -9.68 11.56
N ARG A 126 -8.92 -10.50 12.12
CA ARG A 126 -9.38 -11.69 12.84
C ARG A 126 -10.10 -11.21 14.10
N VAL A 127 -11.33 -10.75 13.93
CA VAL A 127 -12.29 -10.53 15.02
C VAL A 127 -12.99 -11.86 15.23
N ASP A 128 -12.22 -12.88 15.63
CA ASP A 128 -12.83 -14.12 16.16
C ASP A 128 -13.39 -13.88 17.58
N ASP A 129 -13.17 -12.70 18.16
CA ASP A 129 -13.92 -12.23 19.32
C ASP A 129 -15.15 -11.42 18.88
N ALA A 130 -16.28 -12.11 18.77
CA ALA A 130 -17.62 -11.53 18.61
C ALA A 130 -18.02 -10.52 19.73
N ARG A 131 -17.10 -10.14 20.63
CA ARG A 131 -17.33 -9.29 21.80
C ARG A 131 -16.81 -7.85 21.66
N VAL A 132 -16.05 -7.52 20.62
CA VAL A 132 -15.49 -6.17 20.49
C VAL A 132 -16.36 -5.35 19.53
N LYS A 133 -17.33 -4.61 20.09
CA LYS A 133 -17.99 -3.52 19.34
C LYS A 133 -16.91 -2.57 18.83
N ARG A 134 -16.98 -2.15 17.55
CA ARG A 134 -16.02 -1.17 17.01
C ARG A 134 -16.18 0.14 17.79
N ALA A 135 -15.09 0.88 18.02
CA ALA A 135 -15.13 2.12 18.81
C ALA A 135 -16.22 3.12 18.35
N ARG A 136 -16.48 3.18 17.03
CA ARG A 136 -17.54 4.00 16.43
C ARG A 136 -18.96 3.58 16.84
N ASP A 137 -19.15 2.29 17.14
CA ASP A 137 -20.42 1.66 17.51
C ASP A 137 -20.63 1.65 19.04
N MET A 138 -19.67 2.15 19.82
CA MET A 138 -19.73 2.25 21.29
C MET A 138 -20.29 3.59 21.75
N THR A 139 -21.09 3.58 22.82
CA THR A 139 -21.53 4.81 23.51
C THR A 139 -20.35 5.51 24.19
N PRO A 140 -20.43 6.83 24.49
CA PRO A 140 -19.36 7.53 25.22
C PRO A 140 -18.98 6.85 26.55
N GLU A 141 -19.96 6.29 27.26
CA GLU A 141 -19.75 5.58 28.53
C GLU A 141 -19.04 4.24 28.33
N GLU A 142 -19.43 3.46 27.31
CA GLU A 142 -18.74 2.21 26.96
C GLU A 142 -17.28 2.46 26.58
N ARG A 143 -16.98 3.58 25.89
CA ARG A 143 -15.61 3.97 25.53
C ARG A 143 -14.79 4.35 26.76
N GLN A 144 -15.37 5.09 27.69
CA GLN A 144 -14.72 5.46 28.95
C GLN A 144 -14.41 4.23 29.81
N ALA A 145 -15.35 3.28 29.89
CA ALA A 145 -15.14 2.02 30.60
C ALA A 145 -14.00 1.19 29.99
N ALA A 146 -13.98 1.04 28.66
CA ALA A 146 -12.90 0.33 27.96
C ALA A 146 -11.54 1.02 28.15
N LEU A 147 -11.49 2.35 28.06
CA LEU A 147 -10.26 3.11 28.30
C LEU A 147 -9.76 2.97 29.74
N THR A 148 -10.67 3.00 30.71
CA THR A 148 -10.33 2.84 32.14
C THR A 148 -9.74 1.46 32.40
N GLU A 149 -10.29 0.42 31.78
CA GLU A 149 -9.78 -0.95 31.91
C GLU A 149 -8.39 -1.11 31.29
N ILE A 150 -8.16 -0.51 30.12
CA ILE A 150 -6.85 -0.48 29.47
C ILE A 150 -5.82 0.23 30.37
N ILE A 151 -6.17 1.38 30.94
CA ILE A 151 -5.29 2.14 31.85
C ILE A 151 -4.99 1.34 33.11
N ARG A 152 -6.01 0.71 33.71
CA ARG A 152 -5.84 -0.13 34.90
C ARG A 152 -4.84 -1.26 34.65
N ARG A 153 -5.01 -1.97 33.54
CA ARG A 153 -4.11 -3.08 33.15
C ARG A 153 -2.68 -2.59 32.94
N ALA A 154 -2.50 -1.48 32.23
CA ALA A 154 -1.18 -0.89 32.01
C ALA A 154 -0.50 -0.45 33.33
N LEU A 155 -1.27 0.03 34.30
CA LEU A 155 -0.74 0.40 35.62
C LEU A 155 -0.33 -0.82 36.46
N GLU A 156 -1.09 -1.92 36.40
CA GLU A 156 -0.72 -3.16 37.08
C GLU A 156 0.53 -3.79 36.46
N GLU A 157 0.62 -3.86 35.13
CA GLU A 157 1.83 -4.32 34.44
C GLU A 157 3.05 -3.46 34.82
N ARG A 158 2.88 -2.14 34.93
CA ARG A 158 3.95 -1.23 35.38
C ARG A 158 4.35 -1.45 36.83
N LYS A 159 3.39 -1.74 37.73
CA LYS A 159 3.70 -2.08 39.14
C LYS A 159 4.48 -3.37 39.24
N GLU A 160 4.10 -4.40 38.48
CA GLU A 160 4.81 -5.68 38.44
C GLU A 160 6.24 -5.51 37.93
N GLN A 161 6.44 -4.71 36.87
CA GLN A 161 7.77 -4.39 36.35
C GLN A 161 8.64 -3.67 37.39
N LEU A 162 8.07 -2.73 38.14
CA LEU A 162 8.79 -2.03 39.21
C LEU A 162 9.14 -2.97 40.38
N ALA A 163 8.23 -3.87 40.76
CA ALA A 163 8.46 -4.87 41.78
C ALA A 163 9.54 -5.90 41.38
N ALA A 164 9.53 -6.33 40.11
CA ALA A 164 10.57 -7.20 39.55
C ALA A 164 11.94 -6.51 39.56
N LYS A 165 12.00 -5.24 39.15
CA LYS A 165 13.22 -4.43 39.18
C LYS A 165 13.76 -4.24 40.61
N ALA A 166 12.88 -4.00 41.59
CA ALA A 166 13.28 -3.87 42.99
C ALA A 166 13.81 -5.19 43.58
N ARG A 167 13.23 -6.34 43.19
CA ARG A 167 13.74 -7.67 43.57
C ARG A 167 15.12 -7.94 42.97
N GLN A 168 15.34 -7.54 41.72
CA GLN A 168 16.61 -7.68 41.03
C GLN A 168 17.72 -6.86 41.70
N VAL A 169 17.44 -5.59 42.05
CA VAL A 169 18.37 -4.73 42.81
C VAL A 169 18.70 -5.31 44.19
N ARG A 170 17.76 -6.00 44.84
CA ARG A 170 17.98 -6.64 46.15
C ARG A 170 18.85 -7.91 46.07
N LEU A 171 18.79 -8.64 44.95
CA LEU A 171 19.63 -9.83 44.70
C LEU A 171 21.07 -9.45 44.32
N GLU A 172 21.27 -8.28 43.71
CA GLU A 172 22.58 -7.76 43.31
C GLU A 172 23.39 -7.13 44.47
N ALA A 173 22.84 -7.08 45.70
CA ALA A 173 23.55 -6.60 46.89
C ALA A 173 23.87 -7.73 47.89
N PRO A 174 25.04 -8.40 47.80
CA PRO A 174 25.56 -9.20 48.90
C PRO A 174 26.74 -8.49 49.63
N GLN A 175 26.59 -8.38 50.95
CA GLN A 175 27.64 -8.27 51.99
C GLN A 175 28.50 -6.98 52.06
N LEU A 176 27.94 -5.94 52.68
CA LEU A 176 28.72 -5.03 53.54
C LEU A 176 28.47 -5.41 55.01
N SER A 177 29.34 -6.27 55.55
CA SER A 177 29.72 -6.43 56.97
C SER A 177 30.07 -7.89 57.26
N VAL A 178 31.36 -8.15 57.50
CA VAL A 178 31.98 -9.01 58.53
C VAL A 178 33.43 -9.25 58.06
N ALA A 179 34.29 -8.23 58.20
CA ALA A 179 35.75 -8.37 58.07
C ALA A 179 36.43 -7.17 58.76
N ALA A 180 36.17 -7.00 60.06
CA ALA A 180 36.86 -6.01 60.89
C ALA A 180 37.00 -6.50 62.32
N VAL A 181 37.47 -7.74 62.50
CA VAL A 181 38.01 -8.22 63.78
C VAL A 181 39.17 -9.15 63.44
N GLU A 182 40.29 -8.96 64.13
CA GLU A 182 41.54 -9.75 64.14
C GLU A 182 42.62 -9.44 63.09
N SER A 183 43.49 -8.49 63.46
CA SER A 183 44.94 -8.67 63.25
C SER A 183 45.73 -7.92 64.33
N VAL A 184 45.98 -8.59 65.45
CA VAL A 184 47.11 -8.29 66.35
C VAL A 184 48.17 -9.36 66.06
N PRO A 185 49.41 -9.00 65.69
CA PRO A 185 50.55 -9.88 65.89
C PRO A 185 51.46 -9.31 66.99
N ALA A 186 51.78 -10.17 67.95
CA ALA A 186 52.86 -9.97 68.90
C ALA A 186 54.16 -10.63 68.38
N VAL A 187 55.28 -10.06 68.85
CA VAL A 187 56.65 -10.59 68.92
C VAL A 187 57.59 -10.30 67.74
N ALA A 188 58.47 -9.30 67.94
CA ALA A 188 59.87 -9.54 68.33
C ALA A 188 60.31 -8.44 69.32
#